data_AF-A0A8C5LE35-F1
#
_entry.id   AF-A0A8C5LE35-F1
#
_cell.length_a   1.000
_cell.length_b   1.000
_cell.length_c   1.000
_cell.angle_alpha   90.00
_cell.angle_beta   90.00
_cell.angle_gamma   90.00
#
_symmetry.space_group_name_H-M   'P 1'
#
loop_
_entity.id
_entity.type
_entity.pdbx_description
1 polymer ?
#
loop_
_entity_poly.entity_id
_entity_poly.type
_entity_poly.pdbx_seq_one_letter_code
_entity_poly.pdbx_strand_id
1 'polypeptide(L)'
;MFYGRKIMRKVTTLPHTLVGNTAAPRQRVRKRTKVLSLAKRILRFKKEYPTLQPKEPPPSLLEADLTEFDVKNSHLPSEVLYMLKNVRVLGHFEKPLFLELCKHMVFVQLQEGEHVFRPGEPDTSIYVVQDGRLEVCIQDTDGTEVVVKEVLPGDSVHSLLSILDVITGHTAPYKTVSA
;
A
#
# COMPACT_ATOMS: atom_id res chain seq x y z
N MET A 1 -5.64 -7.09 8.91
CA MET A 1 -6.41 -7.42 10.13
C MET A 1 -7.83 -7.83 9.74
N PHE A 2 -8.25 -9.06 10.06
CA PHE A 2 -9.61 -9.57 9.81
C PHE A 2 -10.39 -9.59 11.12
N TYR A 3 -11.38 -8.71 11.28
CA TYR A 3 -12.36 -8.84 12.36
C TYR A 3 -13.55 -9.66 11.86
N GLY A 4 -13.44 -10.97 12.01
CA GLY A 4 -14.57 -11.88 11.87
C GLY A 4 -15.55 -11.69 13.03
N ARG A 5 -16.81 -11.38 12.73
CA ARG A 5 -17.90 -11.40 13.70
C ARG A 5 -17.93 -12.75 14.41
N LYS A 6 -17.74 -12.73 15.73
CA LYS A 6 -17.85 -13.88 16.64
C LYS A 6 -19.16 -14.64 16.40
N ILE A 7 -19.06 -15.84 15.84
CA ILE A 7 -20.13 -16.84 15.91
C ILE A 7 -19.68 -17.88 16.95
N MET A 8 -20.13 -17.69 18.19
CA MET A 8 -20.02 -18.72 19.22
C MET A 8 -20.79 -19.96 18.76
N ARG A 9 -20.09 -21.04 18.40
CA ARG A 9 -20.72 -22.35 18.28
C ARG A 9 -20.67 -23.01 19.65
N LYS A 10 -21.84 -23.09 20.30
CA LYS A 10 -22.07 -23.95 21.47
C LYS A 10 -21.73 -25.39 21.08
N VAL A 11 -20.73 -25.97 21.73
CA VAL A 11 -20.41 -27.40 21.64
C VAL A 11 -21.36 -28.13 22.59
N THR A 12 -22.41 -28.75 22.05
CA THR A 12 -23.18 -29.77 22.78
C THR A 12 -22.51 -31.12 22.57
N THR A 13 -21.71 -31.50 23.55
CA THR A 13 -21.23 -32.87 23.76
C THR A 13 -22.40 -33.77 24.15
N LEU A 14 -22.62 -34.89 23.47
CA LEU A 14 -23.24 -36.08 24.08
C LEU A 14 -22.74 -37.37 23.38
N PRO A 15 -22.77 -38.51 24.10
CA PRO A 15 -21.70 -39.50 24.06
C PRO A 15 -22.05 -40.78 23.28
N HIS A 16 -21.01 -41.56 23.00
CA HIS A 16 -21.09 -42.96 22.65
C HIS A 16 -21.93 -43.75 23.68
N THR A 17 -22.98 -44.44 23.22
CA THR A 17 -23.43 -45.71 23.82
C THR A 17 -24.00 -46.62 22.74
N LEU A 18 -23.61 -47.88 22.83
CA LEU A 18 -23.90 -49.01 21.94
C LEU A 18 -25.31 -49.59 22.17
N VAL A 19 -25.73 -50.40 21.19
CA VAL A 19 -26.77 -51.47 21.22
C VAL A 19 -28.24 -51.03 21.06
N GLY A 20 -28.92 -51.63 20.07
CA GLY A 20 -30.38 -51.81 20.09
C GLY A 20 -31.08 -51.66 18.74
N ASN A 21 -31.46 -52.80 18.16
CA ASN A 21 -32.44 -52.90 17.07
C ASN A 21 -33.66 -52.00 17.28
N THR A 22 -34.11 -51.30 16.23
CA THR A 22 -35.52 -51.27 15.79
C THR A 22 -35.64 -50.44 14.50
N ALA A 23 -36.39 -50.97 13.54
CA ALA A 23 -36.59 -50.40 12.22
C ALA A 23 -37.33 -49.05 12.28
N ALA A 24 -36.73 -47.98 11.74
CA ALA A 24 -37.43 -46.74 11.41
C ALA A 24 -37.77 -46.70 9.91
N PRO A 25 -38.96 -46.22 9.52
CA PRO A 25 -39.59 -46.59 8.26
C PRO A 25 -38.97 -45.84 7.07
N ARG A 26 -38.54 -46.60 6.06
CA ARG A 26 -38.03 -46.15 4.75
C ARG A 26 -38.94 -45.13 4.01
N GLN A 27 -40.17 -44.91 4.45
CA GLN A 27 -41.10 -43.95 3.85
C GLN A 27 -40.81 -42.47 4.16
N ARG A 28 -40.22 -42.14 5.32
CA ARG A 28 -40.07 -40.72 5.74
C ARG A 28 -38.93 -40.00 4.98
N VAL A 29 -37.93 -40.75 4.52
CA VAL A 29 -36.77 -40.24 3.76
C VAL A 29 -37.19 -39.81 2.35
N ARG A 30 -38.08 -40.58 1.69
CA ARG A 30 -38.51 -40.32 0.31
C ARG A 30 -39.31 -39.01 0.14
N LYS A 31 -40.10 -38.61 1.14
CA LYS A 31 -40.87 -37.36 1.11
C LYS A 31 -39.97 -36.12 1.21
N ARG A 32 -38.91 -36.16 2.03
CA ARG A 32 -37.92 -35.06 2.13
C ARG A 32 -37.14 -34.84 0.84
N THR A 33 -36.76 -35.91 0.14
CA THR A 33 -36.03 -35.80 -1.15
C THR A 33 -36.89 -35.15 -2.23
N LYS A 34 -38.18 -35.49 -2.32
CA LYS A 34 -39.11 -34.89 -3.29
C LYS A 34 -39.35 -33.40 -2.99
N VAL A 35 -39.52 -33.03 -1.71
CA VAL A 35 -39.67 -31.62 -1.30
C VAL A 35 -38.40 -30.81 -1.58
N LEU A 36 -37.21 -31.36 -1.31
CA LEU A 36 -35.94 -30.71 -1.65
C LEU A 36 -35.77 -30.53 -3.17
N SER A 37 -36.23 -31.49 -3.98
CA SER A 37 -36.20 -31.36 -5.44
C SER A 37 -37.15 -30.26 -5.95
N LEU A 38 -38.34 -30.16 -5.35
CA LEU A 38 -39.31 -29.12 -5.69
C LEU A 38 -38.81 -27.74 -5.23
N ALA A 39 -38.25 -27.65 -4.03
CA ALA A 39 -37.63 -26.44 -3.50
C ALA A 39 -36.44 -25.98 -4.36
N LYS A 40 -35.56 -26.89 -4.82
CA LYS A 40 -34.49 -26.55 -5.78
C LYS A 40 -35.04 -26.04 -7.12
N ARG A 41 -36.18 -26.56 -7.57
CA ARG A 41 -36.79 -26.20 -8.85
C ARG A 41 -37.56 -24.87 -8.80
N ILE A 42 -38.16 -24.54 -7.66
CA ILE A 42 -38.88 -23.27 -7.41
C ILE A 42 -37.91 -22.16 -7.03
N LEU A 43 -36.96 -22.44 -6.13
CA LEU A 43 -36.11 -21.40 -5.55
C LEU A 43 -34.93 -21.00 -6.42
N ARG A 44 -34.65 -21.72 -7.55
CA ARG A 44 -33.55 -21.48 -8.50
C ARG A 44 -32.42 -20.64 -7.90
N PHE A 45 -31.89 -21.07 -6.76
CA PHE A 45 -30.78 -20.38 -6.11
C PHE A 45 -29.59 -20.64 -7.01
N LYS A 46 -29.38 -19.74 -7.96
CA LYS A 46 -28.11 -19.55 -8.62
C LYS A 46 -27.17 -19.25 -7.46
N LYS A 47 -26.38 -20.26 -7.07
CA LYS A 47 -25.31 -20.09 -6.09
C LYS A 47 -24.22 -19.30 -6.78
N GLU A 48 -24.49 -18.01 -7.00
CA GLU A 48 -23.48 -17.04 -7.40
C GLU A 48 -22.64 -16.82 -6.16
N TYR A 49 -21.49 -17.48 -6.16
CA TYR A 49 -20.42 -17.12 -5.25
C TYR A 49 -20.05 -15.67 -5.59
N PRO A 50 -20.05 -14.73 -4.64
CA PRO A 50 -19.57 -13.39 -4.92
C PRO A 50 -18.14 -13.55 -5.42
N THR A 51 -17.89 -13.15 -6.67
CA THR A 51 -16.55 -13.07 -7.23
C THR A 51 -15.76 -12.15 -6.31
N LEU A 52 -14.59 -12.63 -5.85
CA LEU A 52 -13.67 -11.84 -5.05
C LEU A 52 -13.24 -10.66 -5.91
N GLN A 53 -13.88 -9.51 -5.69
CA GLN A 53 -13.46 -8.25 -6.26
C GLN A 53 -12.17 -7.86 -5.55
N PRO A 54 -11.05 -7.66 -6.26
CA PRO A 54 -9.88 -7.02 -5.69
C PRO A 54 -10.32 -5.66 -5.16
N LYS A 55 -10.47 -5.54 -3.84
CA LYS A 55 -10.67 -4.25 -3.19
C LYS A 55 -9.31 -3.84 -2.68
N GLU A 56 -8.78 -2.78 -3.27
CA GLU A 56 -7.63 -2.10 -2.72
C GLU A 56 -7.97 -1.64 -1.29
N PRO A 57 -7.00 -1.67 -0.36
CA PRO A 57 -7.19 -1.09 0.95
C PRO A 57 -7.60 0.38 0.78
N PRO A 58 -8.54 0.89 1.59
CA PRO A 58 -8.97 2.28 1.49
C PRO A 58 -7.74 3.20 1.61
N PRO A 59 -7.65 4.27 0.80
CA PRO A 59 -6.49 5.17 0.80
C PRO A 59 -6.27 5.83 2.17
N SER A 60 -7.29 5.86 3.03
CA SER A 60 -7.20 6.27 4.44
C SER A 60 -6.24 5.44 5.29
N LEU A 61 -5.87 4.22 4.86
CA LEU A 61 -4.80 3.44 5.49
C LEU A 61 -3.40 4.00 5.20
N LEU A 62 -3.26 4.88 4.21
CA LEU A 62 -2.03 5.55 3.79
C LEU A 62 -2.07 7.07 4.06
N GLU A 63 -3.15 7.57 4.67
CA GLU A 63 -3.26 8.95 5.12
C GLU A 63 -2.50 9.08 6.44
N ALA A 64 -1.55 10.02 6.51
CA ALA A 64 -0.79 10.26 7.72
C ALA A 64 -1.67 10.93 8.78
N ASP A 65 -1.51 10.55 10.06
CA ASP A 65 -2.18 11.14 11.23
C ASP A 65 -1.70 12.57 11.57
N LEU A 66 -1.05 13.27 10.64
CA LEU A 66 -0.94 14.71 10.76
C LEU A 66 -2.32 15.27 10.50
N THR A 67 -2.98 15.74 11.57
CA THR A 67 -4.20 16.51 11.38
C THR A 67 -3.85 17.61 10.38
N GLU A 68 -4.57 17.70 9.25
CA GLU A 68 -4.37 18.79 8.28
C GLU A 68 -4.36 20.17 8.97
N PHE A 69 -4.95 20.22 10.17
CA PHE A 69 -4.98 21.30 11.12
C PHE A 69 -3.59 21.76 11.62
N ASP A 70 -2.65 20.85 11.91
CA ASP A 70 -1.31 21.23 12.38
C ASP A 70 -0.49 21.89 11.27
N VAL A 71 -0.59 21.38 10.04
CA VAL A 71 0.10 21.91 8.86
C VAL A 71 -0.46 23.27 8.44
N LYS A 72 -1.80 23.45 8.48
CA LYS A 72 -2.49 24.70 8.12
C LYS A 72 -2.31 25.82 9.15
N ASN A 73 -2.12 25.51 10.43
CA ASN A 73 -1.90 26.52 11.48
C ASN A 73 -0.44 26.88 11.71
N SER A 74 0.48 26.09 11.15
CA SER A 74 1.90 26.38 11.22
C SER A 74 2.33 27.21 10.02
N HIS A 75 2.98 28.37 10.25
CA HIS A 75 3.68 29.15 9.24
C HIS A 75 4.93 28.40 8.72
N LEU A 76 4.74 27.18 8.21
CA LEU A 76 5.84 26.37 7.69
C LEU A 76 6.24 26.89 6.31
N PRO A 77 7.56 26.98 6.05
CA PRO A 77 8.06 27.28 4.71
C PRO A 77 7.53 26.29 3.67
N SER A 78 7.36 26.74 2.42
CA SER A 78 6.86 25.93 1.29
C SER A 78 7.63 24.61 1.13
N GLU A 79 8.92 24.63 1.43
CA GLU A 79 9.86 23.52 1.33
C GLU A 79 9.44 22.36 2.25
N VAL A 80 9.06 22.71 3.47
CA VAL A 80 8.61 21.79 4.51
C VAL A 80 7.28 21.15 4.11
N LEU A 81 6.39 21.94 3.49
CA LEU A 81 5.12 21.47 2.96
C LEU A 81 5.33 20.49 1.79
N TYR A 82 6.26 20.79 0.88
CA TYR A 82 6.60 19.90 -0.23
C TYR A 82 7.17 18.58 0.28
N MET A 83 8.05 18.60 1.27
CA MET A 83 8.62 17.40 1.85
C MET A 83 7.55 16.51 2.52
N LEU A 84 6.65 17.09 3.31
CA LEU A 84 5.55 16.37 3.97
C LEU A 84 4.54 15.79 2.98
N LYS A 85 4.22 16.54 1.92
CA LYS A 85 3.29 16.10 0.88
C LYS A 85 3.82 14.88 0.13
N ASN A 86 5.12 14.87 -0.18
CA ASN A 86 5.74 13.85 -1.01
C ASN A 86 6.16 12.61 -0.22
N VAL A 87 6.77 12.83 0.94
CA VAL A 87 7.37 11.77 1.74
C VAL A 87 6.51 11.58 2.98
N ARG A 88 5.33 10.97 2.80
CA ARG A 88 4.31 10.83 3.86
C ARG A 88 4.84 10.18 5.14
N VAL A 89 5.83 9.29 5.03
CA VAL A 89 6.48 8.67 6.20
C VAL A 89 7.09 9.70 7.16
N LEU A 90 7.56 10.86 6.64
CA LEU A 90 8.09 11.95 7.46
C LEU A 90 7.02 12.62 8.31
N GLY A 91 5.74 12.54 7.91
CA GLY A 91 4.64 13.07 8.71
C GLY A 91 4.39 12.28 9.99
N HIS A 92 4.89 11.05 10.10
CA HIS A 92 4.81 10.25 11.33
C HIS A 92 5.95 10.55 12.31
N PHE A 93 6.93 11.36 11.93
CA PHE A 93 8.00 11.74 12.83
C PHE A 93 7.50 12.75 13.87
N GLU A 94 7.95 12.59 15.11
CA GLU A 94 7.69 13.60 16.13
C GLU A 94 8.22 14.96 15.67
N LYS A 95 7.46 16.02 15.96
CA LYS A 95 7.79 17.40 15.59
C LYS A 95 9.28 17.78 15.78
N PRO A 96 9.95 17.49 16.92
CA PRO A 96 11.37 17.81 17.09
C PRO A 96 12.28 17.09 16.08
N LEU A 97 12.03 15.81 15.79
CA LEU A 97 12.81 15.04 14.81
C LEU A 97 12.61 15.60 13.39
N PHE A 98 11.36 15.89 13.04
CA PHE A 98 11.01 16.47 11.75
C PHE A 98 11.71 17.81 11.49
N LEU A 99 11.73 18.69 12.49
CA LEU A 99 12.40 19.99 12.40
C LEU A 99 13.92 19.84 12.29
N GLU A 100 14.53 18.81 12.90
CA GLU A 100 15.94 18.53 12.72
C GLU A 100 16.25 18.14 11.27
N LEU A 101 15.42 17.29 10.66
CA LEU A 101 15.57 16.91 9.24
C LEU A 101 15.47 18.12 8.31
N CYS A 102 14.57 19.06 8.60
CA CYS A 102 14.43 20.29 7.82
C CYS A 102 15.74 21.10 7.74
N LYS A 103 16.62 21.00 8.74
CA LYS A 103 17.93 21.70 8.74
C LYS A 103 18.91 21.13 7.71
N HIS A 104 18.71 19.89 7.29
CA HIS A 104 19.53 19.22 6.28
C HIS A 104 19.00 19.42 4.85
N MET A 105 17.89 20.15 4.69
CA MET A 105 17.35 20.48 3.39
C MET A 105 18.18 21.56 2.72
N VAL A 106 18.54 21.32 1.46
CA VAL A 106 19.34 22.25 0.64
C VAL A 106 18.66 22.46 -0.70
N PHE A 107 18.83 23.65 -1.26
CA PHE A 107 18.40 23.94 -2.62
C PHE A 107 19.51 23.59 -3.60
N VAL A 108 19.14 22.88 -4.66
CA VAL A 108 20.00 22.60 -5.80
C VAL A 108 19.36 23.25 -7.01
N GLN A 109 20.08 24.16 -7.65
CA GLN A 109 19.65 24.81 -8.87
C GLN A 109 20.38 24.17 -10.05
N LEU A 110 19.62 23.77 -11.06
CA LEU A 110 20.13 23.12 -12.26
C LEU A 110 19.73 23.91 -13.50
N GLN A 111 20.60 23.87 -14.51
CA GLN A 111 20.30 24.32 -15.86
C GLN A 111 19.68 23.20 -16.69
N GLU A 112 19.02 23.57 -17.79
CA GLU A 112 18.49 22.58 -18.73
C GLU A 112 19.61 21.65 -19.26
N GLY A 113 19.38 20.34 -19.16
CA GLY A 113 20.35 19.31 -19.53
C GLY A 113 21.35 18.90 -18.43
N GLU A 114 21.30 19.53 -17.25
CA GLU A 114 22.03 19.05 -16.08
C GLU A 114 21.28 17.92 -15.37
N HIS A 115 22.04 17.04 -14.72
CA HIS A 115 21.48 15.94 -13.94
C HIS A 115 21.65 16.22 -12.45
N VAL A 116 20.61 15.90 -11.69
CA VAL A 116 20.65 15.81 -10.24
C VAL A 116 21.53 14.62 -9.81
N PHE A 117 21.41 13.49 -10.51
CA PHE A 117 22.25 12.32 -10.27
C PHE A 117 22.41 11.44 -11.51
N ARG A 118 23.47 10.64 -11.51
CA ARG A 118 23.78 9.68 -12.58
C ARG A 118 24.10 8.28 -12.04
N PRO A 119 24.00 7.23 -12.88
CA PRO A 119 24.53 5.92 -12.54
C PRO A 119 25.98 5.97 -12.05
N GLY A 120 26.25 5.27 -10.94
CA GLY A 120 27.54 5.27 -10.25
C GLY A 120 27.65 6.29 -9.11
N GLU A 121 26.79 7.31 -9.07
CA GLU A 121 26.77 8.31 -7.99
C GLU A 121 26.06 7.78 -6.74
N PRO A 122 26.40 8.29 -5.54
CA PRO A 122 25.82 7.84 -4.29
C PRO A 122 24.33 8.20 -4.18
N ASP A 123 23.50 7.22 -3.78
CA ASP A 123 22.07 7.41 -3.53
C ASP A 123 21.82 7.71 -2.04
N THR A 124 22.00 8.97 -1.66
CA THR A 124 21.95 9.41 -0.25
C THR A 124 20.85 10.42 0.05
N SER A 125 20.13 10.88 -0.97
CA SER A 125 19.28 12.08 -0.88
C SER A 125 17.91 11.83 -1.51
N ILE A 126 16.91 12.54 -1.00
CA ILE A 126 15.58 12.61 -1.61
C ILE A 126 15.49 13.95 -2.34
N TYR A 127 15.08 13.93 -3.60
CA TYR A 127 14.92 15.13 -4.40
C TYR A 127 13.45 15.46 -4.57
N VAL A 128 13.11 16.74 -4.37
CA VAL A 128 11.75 17.26 -4.53
C VAL A 128 11.82 18.45 -5.47
N VAL A 129 11.03 18.44 -6.53
CA VAL A 129 11.02 19.53 -7.51
C VAL A 129 10.26 20.71 -6.92
N GLN A 130 10.90 21.87 -6.80
CA GLN A 130 10.24 23.09 -6.35
C GLN A 130 9.68 23.90 -7.52
N ASP A 131 10.44 24.01 -8.61
CA ASP A 131 10.09 24.73 -9.82
C ASP A 131 10.71 24.04 -11.05
N GLY A 132 10.10 24.21 -12.22
CA GLY A 132 10.50 23.51 -13.45
C GLY A 132 10.03 22.06 -13.53
N ARG A 133 10.80 21.20 -14.21
CA ARG A 133 10.54 19.76 -14.34
C ARG A 133 11.84 18.97 -14.31
N LEU A 134 11.78 17.72 -13.84
CA LEU A 134 12.86 16.75 -14.00
C LEU A 134 12.37 15.57 -14.84
N GLU A 135 13.28 14.97 -15.60
CA GLU A 135 13.04 13.77 -16.39
C GLU A 135 13.85 12.64 -15.78
N VAL A 136 13.17 11.61 -15.26
CA VAL A 136 13.83 10.38 -14.82
C VAL A 136 14.05 9.52 -16.05
N CYS A 137 15.31 9.20 -16.29
CA CYS A 137 15.76 8.40 -17.41
C CYS A 137 16.31 7.05 -16.93
N ILE A 138 16.13 6.02 -17.74
CA ILE A 138 16.83 4.74 -17.59
C ILE A 138 17.91 4.64 -18.66
N GLN A 139 19.14 4.36 -18.24
CA GLN A 139 20.24 4.08 -19.13
C GLN A 139 20.28 2.59 -19.46
N ASP A 140 20.20 2.25 -20.76
CA ASP A 140 20.37 0.89 -21.25
C ASP A 140 21.86 0.53 -21.34
N THR A 141 22.16 -0.76 -21.46
CA THR A 141 23.50 -1.33 -21.62
C THR A 141 24.26 -0.76 -22.81
N ASP A 142 23.55 -0.33 -23.86
CA ASP A 142 24.11 0.31 -25.05
C ASP A 142 24.38 1.82 -24.88
N GLY A 143 24.10 2.37 -23.69
CA GLY A 143 24.28 3.79 -23.36
C GLY A 143 23.12 4.70 -23.78
N THR A 144 22.06 4.15 -24.37
CA THR A 144 20.85 4.89 -24.73
C THR A 144 20.07 5.27 -23.47
N GLU A 145 19.63 6.52 -23.36
CA GLU A 145 18.74 6.98 -22.29
C GLU A 145 17.28 7.02 -22.77
N VAL A 146 16.39 6.47 -21.95
CA VAL A 146 14.94 6.50 -22.18
C VAL A 146 14.26 7.20 -21.02
N VAL A 147 13.52 8.27 -21.31
CA VAL A 147 12.71 8.96 -20.30
C VAL A 147 11.56 8.05 -19.88
N VAL A 148 11.47 7.77 -18.59
CA VAL A 148 10.44 6.90 -18.01
C VAL A 148 9.43 7.64 -17.16
N LYS A 149 9.79 8.81 -16.63
CA LYS A 149 8.90 9.62 -15.79
C LYS A 149 9.28 11.09 -15.85
N GLU A 150 8.29 11.94 -16.06
CA GLU A 150 8.39 13.38 -15.80
C GLU A 150 7.98 13.68 -14.35
N VAL A 151 8.72 14.55 -13.68
CA VAL A 151 8.52 14.91 -12.28
C VAL A 151 8.28 16.41 -12.20
N LEU A 152 7.10 16.77 -11.71
CA LEU A 152 6.61 18.16 -11.71
C LEU A 152 6.79 18.81 -10.34
N PRO A 153 6.56 20.14 -10.23
CA PRO A 153 6.67 20.85 -8.96
C PRO A 153 5.79 20.24 -7.87
N GLY A 154 6.43 19.94 -6.75
CA GLY A 154 5.82 19.27 -5.62
C GLY A 154 5.66 17.77 -5.77
N ASP A 155 6.31 17.13 -6.75
CA ASP A 155 6.58 15.70 -6.80
C ASP A 155 8.05 15.41 -6.41
N SER A 156 8.37 14.14 -6.14
CA SER A 156 9.70 13.71 -5.71
C SER A 156 10.29 12.57 -6.53
N VAL A 157 11.63 12.50 -6.51
CA VAL A 157 12.44 11.39 -6.99
C VAL A 157 13.14 10.76 -5.80
N HIS A 158 12.73 9.54 -5.47
CA HIS A 158 13.38 8.71 -4.48
C HIS A 158 13.05 7.24 -4.73
N SER A 159 13.83 6.36 -4.13
CA SER A 159 13.57 4.93 -4.09
C SER A 159 13.39 4.50 -2.64
N LEU A 160 12.28 3.83 -2.33
CA LEU A 160 12.05 3.27 -0.99
C LEU A 160 13.11 2.23 -0.62
N LEU A 161 13.63 1.49 -1.61
CA LEU A 161 14.71 0.54 -1.40
C LEU A 161 15.99 1.28 -0.99
N SER A 162 16.30 2.38 -1.64
CA SER A 162 17.49 3.18 -1.32
C SER A 162 17.41 3.78 0.08
N ILE A 163 16.22 4.23 0.49
CA ILE A 163 15.99 4.69 1.88
C ILE A 163 16.24 3.54 2.87
N LEU A 164 15.76 2.33 2.59
CA LEU A 164 16.01 1.16 3.44
C LEU A 164 17.49 0.78 3.47
N ASP A 165 18.16 0.83 2.32
CA ASP A 165 19.60 0.55 2.20
C ASP A 165 20.41 1.53 3.06
N VAL A 166 20.10 2.83 2.98
CA VAL A 166 20.74 3.86 3.83
C VAL A 166 20.49 3.60 5.32
N ILE A 167 19.24 3.35 5.72
CA ILE A 167 18.88 3.13 7.14
C ILE A 167 19.49 1.83 7.69
N THR A 168 19.63 0.80 6.85
CA THR A 168 20.23 -0.48 7.25
C THR A 168 21.75 -0.51 7.11
N GLY A 169 22.39 0.56 6.61
CA GLY A 169 23.84 0.68 6.44
C GLY A 169 24.38 -0.03 5.19
N HIS A 170 23.54 -0.36 4.22
CA HIS A 170 23.89 -1.02 2.96
C HIS A 170 23.81 -0.06 1.76
N THR A 171 24.32 1.16 1.91
CA THR A 171 24.27 2.19 0.85
C THR A 171 24.81 1.68 -0.48
N ALA A 172 24.05 1.88 -1.55
CA ALA A 172 24.44 1.51 -2.91
C ALA A 172 24.34 2.73 -3.84
N PRO A 173 25.19 2.82 -4.88
CA PRO A 173 25.06 3.87 -5.89
C PRO A 173 23.86 3.62 -6.81
N TYR A 174 23.43 4.68 -7.52
CA TYR A 174 22.47 4.55 -8.60
C TYR A 174 23.00 3.58 -9.67
N LYS A 175 22.16 2.63 -10.10
CA LYS A 175 22.60 1.56 -11.02
C LYS A 175 22.28 1.87 -12.48
N THR A 176 21.04 2.27 -12.74
CA THR A 176 20.51 2.35 -14.10
C THR A 176 19.67 3.61 -14.34
N VAL A 177 19.52 4.45 -13.33
CA VAL A 177 18.64 5.63 -13.38
C VAL A 177 19.44 6.92 -13.28
N SER A 178 19.03 7.92 -14.04
CA SER A 178 19.46 9.32 -13.95
C SER A 178 18.23 10.22 -13.83
N ALA A 179 18.40 11.39 -13.24
CA ALA A 179 17.39 12.45 -13.19
C ALA A 179 18.05 13.82 -13.14
#